data_AF-A0A2D9CL96-F1
#
_entry.id   AF-A0A2D9CL96-F1
#
_cell.length_a   1.000
_cell.length_b   1.000
_cell.length_c   1.000
_cell.angle_alpha   90.00
_cell.angle_beta   90.00
_cell.angle_gamma   90.00
#
_symmetry.space_group_name_H-M   'P 1'
#
loop_
_entity.id
_entity.type
_entity.pdbx_description
1 polymer ?
#
loop_
_entity_poly.entity_id
_entity_poly.type
_entity_poly.pdbx_seq_one_letter_code
_entity_poly.pdbx_strand_id
1 'polypeptide(L)'
;MEEREYLNLPLKYGDIREDGAMFISYYYNINTNTNYKSRPLEQWIVKETIEKQKQTKAEHKRKTSIANRNFIRRLKRLYGCSICGYKKSLDALCFHHIRDKKYIVSRMLQNSRKSIKEEIRKCILVCHNCHSEIHEQQRTNQKENE
;
A
#
# COMPACT_ATOMS: atom_id res chain seq x y z
N MET A 1 30.64 -7.84 1.80
CA MET A 1 31.35 -9.11 1.56
C MET A 1 32.47 -9.26 2.58
N GLU A 2 33.23 -8.18 2.81
CA GLU A 2 34.35 -8.08 3.76
C GLU A 2 34.06 -8.56 5.20
N GLU A 3 32.93 -8.22 5.80
CA GLU A 3 32.66 -8.55 7.22
C GLU A 3 32.40 -10.04 7.46
N ARG A 4 31.79 -10.77 6.51
CA ARG A 4 31.51 -12.21 6.65
C ARG A 4 32.77 -13.06 6.53
N GLU A 5 33.67 -12.63 5.65
CA GLU A 5 34.97 -13.26 5.42
C GLU A 5 35.90 -12.98 6.61
N TYR A 6 35.90 -11.75 7.12
CA TYR A 6 36.62 -11.37 8.34
C TYR A 6 36.15 -12.14 9.59
N LEU A 7 34.83 -12.38 9.72
CA LEU A 7 34.24 -13.08 10.87
C LEU A 7 34.17 -14.61 10.68
N ASN A 8 34.74 -15.17 9.61
CA ASN A 8 34.69 -16.60 9.29
C ASN A 8 33.28 -17.20 9.37
N LEU A 9 32.30 -16.52 8.76
CA LEU A 9 30.91 -16.96 8.73
C LEU A 9 30.63 -17.78 7.47
N PRO A 10 30.57 -19.14 7.56
CA PRO A 10 30.67 -20.01 6.38
C PRO A 10 29.38 -20.11 5.57
N LEU A 11 28.21 -19.81 6.17
CA LEU A 11 26.92 -20.07 5.54
C LEU A 11 26.53 -18.98 4.53
N LYS A 12 25.95 -19.43 3.41
CA LYS A 12 25.42 -18.60 2.34
C LYS A 12 23.91 -18.76 2.24
N TYR A 13 23.26 -17.71 1.75
CA TYR A 13 21.81 -17.73 1.52
C TYR A 13 21.44 -18.94 0.66
N GLY A 14 20.48 -19.74 1.12
CA GLY A 14 20.02 -20.93 0.42
C GLY A 14 20.64 -22.24 0.90
N ASP A 15 21.66 -22.22 1.76
CA ASP A 15 22.23 -23.44 2.35
C ASP A 15 21.15 -24.20 3.14
N ILE A 16 21.14 -25.52 3.04
CA ILE A 16 20.11 -26.38 3.64
C ILE A 16 20.74 -27.19 4.77
N ARG A 17 20.12 -27.14 5.96
CA ARG A 17 20.49 -27.94 7.13
C ARG A 17 19.87 -29.35 7.05
N GLU A 18 20.37 -30.29 7.84
CA GLU A 18 19.90 -31.68 7.89
C GLU A 18 18.38 -31.84 8.10
N ASP A 19 17.75 -30.91 8.81
CA ASP A 19 16.30 -30.89 9.05
C ASP A 19 15.47 -30.23 7.93
N GLY A 20 16.12 -29.87 6.81
CA GLY A 20 15.48 -29.24 5.66
C GLY A 20 15.24 -27.73 5.81
N ALA A 21 15.73 -27.11 6.89
CA ALA A 21 15.68 -25.66 7.05
C ALA A 21 16.70 -24.97 6.12
N MET A 22 16.29 -23.86 5.51
CA MET A 22 17.11 -23.05 4.61
C MET A 22 17.70 -21.84 5.36
N PHE A 23 19.00 -21.61 5.21
CA PHE A 23 19.69 -20.46 5.75
C PHE A 23 19.31 -19.19 4.99
N ILE A 24 18.98 -18.12 5.73
CA ILE A 24 18.62 -16.82 5.17
C ILE A 24 19.78 -15.84 5.35
N SER A 25 20.18 -15.58 6.58
CA SER A 25 21.20 -14.57 6.88
C SER A 25 21.72 -14.69 8.30
N TYR A 26 22.87 -14.09 8.55
CA TYR A 26 23.30 -13.76 9.89
C TYR A 26 22.64 -12.47 10.37
N TYR A 27 22.33 -12.40 11.66
CA TYR A 27 21.82 -11.19 12.31
C TYR A 27 22.41 -11.01 13.71
N TYR A 28 22.28 -9.82 14.28
CA TYR A 28 22.73 -9.50 15.62
C TYR A 28 21.52 -9.05 16.45
N ASN A 29 21.43 -9.51 17.70
CA ASN A 29 20.54 -8.88 18.66
C ASN A 29 21.20 -7.61 19.18
N ILE A 30 20.43 -6.54 19.29
CA ILE A 30 20.91 -5.25 19.79
C ILE A 30 20.15 -4.95 21.08
N ASN A 31 20.89 -4.74 22.17
CA ASN A 31 20.30 -4.23 23.41
C ASN A 31 19.99 -2.75 23.23
N THR A 32 18.71 -2.37 23.31
CA THR A 32 18.28 -0.98 23.07
C THR A 32 18.78 0.01 24.12
N ASN A 33 19.12 -0.45 25.32
CA ASN A 33 19.57 0.42 26.42
C ASN A 33 21.09 0.65 26.37
N THR A 34 21.86 -0.38 25.99
CA THR A 34 23.33 -0.30 25.97
C THR A 34 23.93 -0.21 24.57
N ASN A 35 23.11 -0.35 23.54
CA ASN A 35 23.49 -0.49 22.12
C ASN A 35 24.49 -1.63 21.85
N TYR A 36 24.63 -2.56 22.80
CA TYR A 36 25.53 -3.70 22.68
C TYR A 36 25.00 -4.72 21.68
N LYS A 37 25.86 -5.17 20.75
CA LYS A 37 25.56 -6.21 19.76
C LYS A 37 25.93 -7.60 20.31
N SER A 38 25.04 -8.57 20.12
CA SER A 38 25.33 -9.97 20.45
C SER A 38 26.42 -10.56 19.54
N ARG A 39 26.80 -11.82 19.78
CA ARG A 39 27.43 -12.63 18.73
C ARG A 39 26.49 -12.78 17.51
N PRO A 40 27.00 -12.97 16.29
CA PRO A 40 26.18 -13.28 15.13
C PRO A 40 25.32 -14.51 15.39
N LEU A 41 24.05 -14.42 15.03
CA LEU A 41 23.07 -15.49 15.11
C LEU A 41 22.66 -15.90 13.71
N GLU A 42 22.39 -17.18 13.53
CA GLU A 42 21.97 -17.75 12.26
C GLU A 42 20.45 -17.70 12.13
N GLN A 43 19.97 -17.15 11.01
CA GLN A 43 18.55 -17.19 10.69
C GLN A 43 18.26 -18.34 9.74
N TRP A 44 17.48 -19.30 10.24
CA TRP A 44 17.00 -20.46 9.49
C TRP A 44 15.49 -20.38 9.29
N ILE A 45 15.01 -20.82 8.12
CA ILE A 45 13.57 -20.88 7.83
C ILE A 45 13.21 -22.15 7.07
N VAL A 46 12.11 -22.77 7.45
CA VAL A 46 11.56 -23.91 6.71
C VAL A 46 10.64 -23.44 5.58
N LYS A 47 10.62 -24.16 4.46
CA LYS A 47 9.83 -23.80 3.26
C LYS A 47 8.34 -23.58 3.58
N GLU A 48 7.76 -24.43 4.42
CA GLU A 48 6.37 -24.32 4.87
C GLU A 48 6.09 -22.99 5.58
N THR A 49 7.05 -22.48 6.36
CA THR A 49 6.92 -21.17 7.03
C THR A 49 6.90 -20.04 6.01
N ILE A 50 7.74 -20.09 4.97
CA ILE A 50 7.73 -19.11 3.87
C ILE A 50 6.37 -19.12 3.16
N GLU A 51 5.85 -20.30 2.85
CA GLU A 51 4.56 -20.45 2.17
C GLU A 51 3.41 -19.92 3.03
N LYS A 52 3.38 -20.28 4.32
CA LYS A 52 2.40 -19.76 5.28
C LYS A 52 2.47 -18.24 5.40
N GLN A 53 3.67 -17.65 5.48
CA GLN A 53 3.84 -16.20 5.49
C GLN A 53 3.31 -15.54 4.20
N LYS A 54 3.58 -16.13 3.03
CA LYS A 54 3.04 -15.65 1.74
C LYS A 54 1.51 -15.68 1.74
N GLN A 55 0.91 -16.78 2.21
CA GLN A 55 -0.55 -16.94 2.31
C GLN A 55 -1.15 -15.90 3.27
N THR A 56 -0.63 -15.78 4.50
CA THR A 56 -1.09 -14.78 5.48
C THR A 56 -0.99 -13.35 4.94
N LYS A 57 0.10 -13.01 4.25
CA LYS A 57 0.28 -11.69 3.63
C LYS A 57 -0.76 -11.44 2.53
N ALA A 58 -1.03 -12.43 1.69
CA ALA A 58 -2.04 -12.33 0.64
C ALA A 58 -3.46 -12.17 1.22
N GLU A 59 -3.79 -12.92 2.27
CA GLU A 59 -5.05 -12.79 2.99
C GLU A 59 -5.21 -11.42 3.64
N HIS A 60 -4.18 -10.92 4.32
CA HIS A 60 -4.21 -9.58 4.91
C HIS A 60 -4.43 -8.51 3.83
N LYS A 61 -3.70 -8.59 2.71
CA LYS A 61 -3.87 -7.71 1.54
C LYS A 61 -5.31 -7.75 1.01
N ARG A 62 -5.91 -8.94 0.90
CA ARG A 62 -7.31 -9.13 0.48
C ARG A 62 -8.27 -8.48 1.48
N LYS A 63 -8.15 -8.77 2.78
CA LYS A 63 -9.00 -8.21 3.85
C LYS A 63 -8.95 -6.68 3.85
N THR A 64 -7.75 -6.11 3.79
CA THR A 64 -7.53 -4.65 3.71
C THR A 64 -8.17 -4.04 2.46
N SER A 65 -8.00 -4.67 1.30
CA SER A 65 -8.63 -4.23 0.04
C SER A 65 -10.15 -4.12 0.15
N ILE A 66 -10.78 -5.17 0.70
CA ILE A 66 -12.23 -5.26 0.84
C ILE A 66 -12.73 -4.19 1.82
N ALA A 67 -12.07 -4.06 2.98
CA ALA A 67 -12.42 -3.07 3.99
C ALA A 67 -12.33 -1.64 3.44
N ASN A 68 -11.28 -1.32 2.68
CA ASN A 68 -11.09 0.00 2.07
C ASN A 68 -12.06 0.25 0.90
N ARG A 69 -12.35 -0.76 0.09
CA ARG A 69 -13.36 -0.68 -0.97
C ARG A 69 -14.74 -0.39 -0.38
N ASN A 70 -15.13 -1.09 0.69
CA ASN A 70 -16.41 -0.90 1.37
C ASN A 70 -16.53 0.49 1.97
N PHE A 71 -15.45 1.02 2.52
CA PHE A 71 -15.39 2.40 3.02
C PHE A 71 -15.62 3.42 1.92
N ILE A 72 -14.90 3.30 0.80
CA ILE A 72 -15.05 4.19 -0.35
C ILE A 72 -16.49 4.11 -0.89
N ARG A 73 -17.04 2.90 -1.04
CA ARG A 73 -18.44 2.70 -1.48
C ARG A 73 -19.44 3.33 -0.52
N ARG A 74 -19.20 3.25 0.80
CA ARG A 74 -20.05 3.91 1.81
C ARG A 74 -20.05 5.42 1.64
N LEU A 75 -18.89 6.04 1.41
CA LEU A 75 -18.80 7.48 1.16
C LEU A 75 -19.55 7.87 -0.13
N LYS A 76 -19.30 7.13 -1.22
CA LYS A 76 -20.01 7.35 -2.49
C LYS A 76 -21.53 7.32 -2.34
N ARG A 77 -22.02 6.35 -1.56
CA ARG A 77 -23.44 6.19 -1.25
C ARG A 77 -23.99 7.23 -0.29
N LEU A 78 -23.18 7.87 0.54
CA LEU A 78 -23.65 8.90 1.44
C LEU A 78 -23.80 10.24 0.70
N TYR A 79 -22.79 10.62 -0.08
CA TYR A 79 -22.70 11.96 -0.65
C TYR A 79 -23.29 12.09 -2.07
N GLY A 80 -23.08 11.11 -2.96
CA GLY A 80 -23.44 11.28 -4.37
C GLY A 80 -22.57 12.34 -5.08
N CYS A 81 -22.95 12.71 -6.32
CA CYS A 81 -22.29 13.77 -7.06
C CYS A 81 -22.55 15.12 -6.39
N SER A 82 -21.50 15.88 -6.09
CA SER A 82 -21.59 17.20 -5.46
C SER A 82 -22.10 18.30 -6.40
N ILE A 83 -22.17 18.04 -7.71
CA ILE A 83 -22.59 19.01 -8.71
C ILE A 83 -24.06 18.78 -9.10
N CYS A 84 -24.39 17.60 -9.61
CA CYS A 84 -25.73 17.30 -10.11
C CYS A 84 -26.56 16.39 -9.17
N GLY A 85 -26.05 16.01 -8.01
CA GLY A 85 -26.74 15.13 -7.07
C GLY A 85 -26.87 13.66 -7.48
N TYR A 86 -26.34 13.26 -8.65
CA TYR A 86 -26.41 11.88 -9.13
C TYR A 86 -25.94 10.86 -8.07
N LYS A 87 -26.79 9.87 -7.78
CA LYS A 87 -26.55 8.88 -6.71
C LYS A 87 -27.08 7.48 -7.03
N LYS A 88 -27.45 7.24 -8.30
CA LYS A 88 -28.08 5.98 -8.75
C LYS A 88 -27.08 4.82 -8.85
N SER A 89 -25.86 5.09 -9.34
CA SER A 89 -24.78 4.09 -9.41
C SER A 89 -23.51 4.61 -8.74
N LEU A 90 -22.94 3.80 -7.83
CA LEU A 90 -21.67 4.14 -7.17
C LEU A 90 -20.48 4.02 -8.11
N ASP A 91 -20.58 3.19 -9.14
CA ASP A 91 -19.52 2.99 -10.11
C ASP A 91 -19.48 4.14 -11.12
N ALA A 92 -20.61 4.83 -11.32
CA ALA A 92 -20.66 6.08 -12.08
C ALA A 92 -20.18 7.31 -11.29
N LEU A 93 -19.75 7.16 -10.03
CA LEU A 93 -19.15 8.23 -9.23
C LEU A 93 -17.61 8.11 -9.20
N CYS A 94 -16.91 9.23 -9.23
CA CYS A 94 -15.45 9.32 -9.17
C CYS A 94 -14.99 10.50 -8.32
N PHE A 95 -13.79 10.37 -7.72
CA PHE A 95 -13.16 11.46 -6.97
C PHE A 95 -12.34 12.32 -7.92
N HIS A 96 -12.77 13.56 -8.12
CA HIS A 96 -12.03 14.57 -8.86
C HIS A 96 -11.12 15.35 -7.90
N HIS A 97 -9.84 15.49 -8.21
CA HIS A 97 -8.90 16.19 -7.34
C HIS A 97 -8.98 17.70 -7.61
N ILE A 98 -9.19 18.49 -6.57
CA ILE A 98 -9.23 19.97 -6.62
C ILE A 98 -7.95 20.61 -6.06
N ARG A 99 -7.05 19.80 -5.51
CA ARG A 99 -5.75 20.19 -4.97
C ARG A 99 -4.69 19.20 -5.47
N ASP A 100 -3.47 19.36 -4.99
CA ASP A 100 -2.34 18.47 -5.27
C ASP A 100 -2.70 16.99 -5.04
N LYS A 101 -2.50 16.18 -6.08
CA LYS A 101 -2.79 14.75 -6.07
C LYS A 101 -1.51 13.99 -5.78
N LYS A 102 -1.52 13.15 -4.75
CA LYS A 102 -0.45 12.18 -4.50
C LYS A 102 -0.79 10.82 -5.12
N TYR A 103 -2.05 10.40 -5.02
CA TYR A 103 -2.50 9.09 -5.49
C TYR A 103 -3.95 9.13 -5.98
N ILE A 104 -4.30 8.23 -6.90
CA ILE A 104 -5.71 8.06 -7.28
C ILE A 104 -6.43 7.30 -6.17
N VAL A 105 -7.46 7.89 -5.54
CA VAL A 105 -8.24 7.28 -4.45
C VAL A 105 -8.70 5.85 -4.76
N SER A 106 -9.14 5.56 -6.00
CA SER A 106 -9.57 4.21 -6.40
C SER A 106 -8.45 3.16 -6.41
N ARG A 107 -7.19 3.59 -6.52
CA ARG A 107 -6.00 2.72 -6.49
C ARG A 107 -5.42 2.53 -5.07
N MET A 108 -5.91 3.29 -4.09
CA MET A 108 -5.37 3.28 -2.72
C MET A 108 -5.93 2.16 -1.83
N LEU A 109 -6.42 1.05 -2.39
CA LEU A 109 -7.09 -0.01 -1.61
C LEU A 109 -6.16 -0.71 -0.61
N GLN A 110 -4.85 -0.64 -0.80
CA GLN A 110 -3.84 -1.20 0.10
C GLN A 110 -3.19 -0.17 1.04
N ASN A 111 -3.60 1.10 0.94
CA ASN A 111 -3.07 2.16 1.78
C ASN A 111 -3.76 2.17 3.14
N SER A 112 -3.13 2.84 4.11
CA SER A 112 -3.71 3.06 5.42
C SER A 112 -5.01 3.88 5.31
N ARG A 113 -5.98 3.62 6.19
CA ARG A 113 -7.25 4.36 6.21
C ARG A 113 -7.04 5.86 6.41
N LYS A 114 -6.01 6.24 7.17
CA LYS A 114 -5.60 7.64 7.37
C LYS A 114 -5.21 8.30 6.04
N SER A 115 -4.31 7.68 5.29
CA SER A 115 -3.84 8.20 4.00
C SER A 115 -4.99 8.31 2.98
N ILE A 116 -5.90 7.35 2.93
CA ILE A 116 -7.10 7.42 2.06
C ILE A 116 -7.97 8.63 2.43
N LYS A 117 -8.22 8.86 3.72
CA LYS A 117 -9.02 10.01 4.20
C LYS A 117 -8.35 11.33 3.86
N GLU A 118 -7.03 11.42 4.00
CA GLU A 118 -6.26 12.61 3.63
C GLU A 118 -6.37 12.92 2.14
N GLU A 119 -6.24 11.91 1.27
CA GLU A 119 -6.39 12.11 -0.19
C GLU A 119 -7.83 12.51 -0.56
N ILE A 120 -8.83 11.88 0.05
CA ILE A 120 -10.24 12.20 -0.21
C ILE A 120 -10.57 13.66 0.14
N ARG A 121 -9.95 14.25 1.18
CA ARG A 121 -10.16 15.67 1.54
C ARG A 121 -9.66 16.65 0.47
N LYS A 122 -8.81 16.19 -0.44
CA LYS A 122 -8.33 16.96 -1.60
C LYS A 122 -9.22 16.80 -2.83
N CYS A 123 -10.31 16.03 -2.70
CA CYS A 123 -11.19 15.67 -3.80
C CYS A 123 -12.61 16.17 -3.58
N ILE A 124 -13.32 16.38 -4.68
CA ILE A 124 -14.78 16.42 -4.72
C ILE A 124 -15.30 15.11 -5.33
N LEU A 125 -16.48 14.67 -4.92
CA LEU A 125 -17.11 13.47 -5.46
C LEU A 125 -18.08 13.87 -6.57
N VAL A 126 -17.83 13.42 -7.79
CA VAL A 126 -18.64 13.80 -8.97
C VAL A 126 -19.05 12.56 -9.77
N CYS A 127 -20.06 12.65 -10.62
CA CYS A 127 -20.35 11.62 -11.61
C CYS A 127 -19.43 11.76 -12.83
N HIS A 128 -19.35 10.72 -13.67
CA HIS A 128 -18.47 10.74 -14.85
C HIS A 128 -18.79 11.86 -15.85
N ASN A 129 -20.07 12.27 -15.97
CA ASN A 129 -20.45 13.39 -16.85
C ASN A 129 -19.90 14.71 -16.32
N CYS A 130 -20.24 15.06 -15.08
CA CYS A 130 -19.70 16.26 -14.42
C CYS A 130 -18.17 16.24 -14.35
N HIS A 131 -17.55 15.07 -14.17
CA HIS A 131 -16.10 14.94 -14.20
C HIS A 131 -15.50 15.31 -15.57
N SER A 132 -16.18 14.92 -16.64
CA SER A 132 -15.77 15.24 -18.02
C SER A 132 -15.94 16.73 -18.31
N GLU A 133 -17.04 17.33 -17.88
CA GLU A 133 -17.31 18.78 -17.97
C GLU A 133 -16.24 19.60 -17.23
N ILE A 134 -15.86 19.20 -16.00
CA ILE A 134 -14.78 19.88 -15.27
C ILE A 134 -13.46 19.82 -16.06
N HIS A 135 -13.11 18.65 -16.60
CA HIS A 135 -11.88 18.51 -17.38
C HIS A 135 -11.93 19.28 -18.70
N GLU A 136 -13.10 19.41 -19.32
CA GLU A 136 -13.30 20.25 -20.50
C GLU A 136 -13.05 21.72 -20.17
N GLN A 137 -13.69 22.25 -19.12
CA GLN A 137 -13.48 23.63 -18.65
C GLN A 137 -12.01 23.91 -18.33
N GLN A 138 -11.32 22.98 -17.65
CA GLN A 138 -9.90 23.12 -17.34
C GLN A 138 -9.02 23.25 -18.60
N ARG A 139 -9.34 22.52 -19.68
CA ARG A 139 -8.59 22.62 -20.94
C ARG A 139 -8.91 23.89 -21.71
N THR A 140 -10.17 24.31 -21.73
CA THR A 140 -10.57 25.56 -22.41
C THR A 140 -9.90 26.76 -21.75
N ASN A 141 -9.94 26.83 -20.42
CA ASN A 141 -9.29 27.91 -19.67
C ASN A 141 -7.77 27.96 -19.87
N GLN A 142 -7.11 26.81 -20.12
CA GLN A 142 -5.67 26.81 -20.42
C GLN A 142 -5.38 27.46 -21.77
N LYS A 143 -6.20 27.20 -22.80
CA LYS A 143 -6.04 27.78 -24.14
C LYS A 143 -6.32 29.27 -24.22
N GLU A 144 -7.16 29.80 -23.34
CA GLU A 144 -7.46 31.24 -23.28
C GLU A 144 -6.38 32.06 -22.57
N ASN A 145 -5.48 31.40 -21.82
CA ASN A 145 -4.38 32.02 -21.07
C ASN A 145 -3.01 31.85 -21.76
N GLU A 146 -2.98 31.27 -22.96
CA GLU A 146 -1.81 31.11 -23.86
C GLU A 146 -1.92 32.09 -25.03
#